data_AF-A0A1I3P0V4-F1
#
_entry.id   AF-A0A1I3P0V4-F1
#
_cell.length_a   1.000
_cell.length_b   1.000
_cell.length_c   1.000
_cell.angle_alpha   90.00
_cell.angle_beta   90.00
_cell.angle_gamma   90.00
#
_symmetry.space_group_name_H-M   'P 1'
#
loop_
_entity.id
_entity.type
_entity.pdbx_description
1 polymer ?
#
loop_
_entity_poly.entity_id
_entity_poly.type
_entity_poly.pdbx_seq_one_letter_code
_entity_poly.pdbx_strand_id
1 'polypeptide(L)'
;MSHVDLSATGENMVLHGTGDPKADVKACLGKFQAAPRADNEKPFERFVVHPGDGFDWSNSVAIGKWLTDTRQWLQDEYGPGFVYAVVHVDEKKPHIHAVCVPLYKSKTKKREAWKVSHKQHPATKGRGSYERLRRRCADALGFEYGEPGNKPRTEMQRLADEAAEASRVRADAEAVSMLTKARTEAQGIVSQAKKKARGILSEIEKRVVQISDELDQAAQIADRVGMQARAEAARKMKAKIAPHRTAVRSMRGGRNFGER
;
A
#
# COMPACT_ATOMS: atom_id res chain seq x y z
N MET A 1 8.30 17.00 22.77
CA MET A 1 6.88 17.03 22.39
C MET A 1 6.22 15.82 23.04
N SER A 2 5.14 15.99 23.81
CA SER A 2 4.41 14.84 24.38
C SER A 2 3.75 14.06 23.26
N HIS A 3 3.79 12.73 23.35
CA HIS A 3 3.13 11.83 22.39
C HIS A 3 1.65 11.58 22.71
N VAL A 4 1.15 12.23 23.77
CA VAL A 4 -0.23 12.17 24.26
C VAL A 4 -0.93 13.48 23.90
N ASP A 5 -2.10 13.36 23.29
CA ASP A 5 -3.06 14.43 23.09
C ASP A 5 -3.98 14.54 24.32
N LEU A 6 -3.70 15.52 25.16
CA LEU A 6 -4.44 15.74 26.41
C LEU A 6 -5.92 16.06 26.18
N SER A 7 -6.30 16.51 24.98
CA SER A 7 -7.71 16.78 24.64
C SER A 7 -8.50 15.50 24.38
N ALA A 8 -7.83 14.41 23.98
CA ALA A 8 -8.41 13.12 23.68
C ALA A 8 -8.38 12.14 24.87
N THR A 9 -7.68 12.44 25.96
CA THR A 9 -7.55 11.54 27.13
C THR A 9 -8.89 11.14 27.75
N GLY A 10 -9.93 11.98 27.62
CA GLY A 10 -11.29 11.67 28.07
C GLY A 10 -11.99 10.56 27.26
N GLU A 11 -11.46 10.21 26.10
CA GLU A 11 -11.99 9.16 25.22
C GLU A 11 -11.38 7.78 25.49
N ASN A 12 -10.39 7.70 26.39
CA ASN A 12 -9.84 6.43 26.85
C ASN A 12 -10.90 5.59 27.55
N MET A 13 -10.93 4.30 27.26
CA MET A 13 -12.00 3.41 27.69
C MET A 13 -11.48 2.32 28.62
N VAL A 14 -12.09 2.18 29.80
CA VAL A 14 -11.84 1.03 30.68
C VAL A 14 -12.55 -0.20 30.10
N LEU A 15 -11.76 -1.16 29.63
CA LEU A 15 -12.23 -2.43 29.07
C LEU A 15 -12.39 -3.51 30.15
N HIS A 16 -11.59 -3.44 31.21
CA HIS A 16 -11.65 -4.33 32.37
C HIS A 16 -10.98 -3.70 33.61
N GLY A 17 -11.46 -4.04 34.80
CA GLY A 17 -10.92 -3.51 36.06
C GLY A 17 -11.52 -2.16 36.45
N THR A 18 -10.86 -1.46 37.36
CA THR A 18 -11.31 -0.16 37.89
C THR A 18 -10.70 1.04 37.18
N GLY A 19 -9.72 0.81 36.31
CA GLY A 19 -8.88 1.87 35.75
C GLY A 19 -7.64 2.18 36.58
N ASP A 20 -7.50 1.61 37.78
CA ASP A 20 -6.25 1.63 38.57
C ASP A 20 -5.60 0.24 38.60
N PRO A 21 -4.55 -0.01 37.78
CA PRO A 21 -3.93 -1.32 37.71
C PRO A 21 -3.27 -1.74 39.02
N LYS A 22 -2.82 -0.80 39.88
CA LYS A 22 -2.20 -1.13 41.16
C LYS A 22 -3.26 -1.61 42.15
N ALA A 23 -4.39 -0.92 42.21
CA ALA A 23 -5.52 -1.31 43.04
C ALA A 23 -6.07 -2.68 42.60
N ASP A 24 -6.24 -2.89 41.30
CA ASP A 24 -6.76 -4.15 40.73
C ASP A 24 -5.85 -5.35 41.02
N VAL A 25 -4.53 -5.20 40.87
CA VAL A 25 -3.56 -6.24 41.27
C VAL A 25 -3.64 -6.53 42.76
N LYS A 26 -3.66 -5.49 43.61
CA LYS A 26 -3.74 -5.65 45.07
C LYS A 26 -5.02 -6.39 45.49
N ALA A 27 -6.16 -6.02 44.90
CA ALA A 27 -7.45 -6.65 45.14
C ALA A 27 -7.44 -8.13 44.74
N CYS A 28 -6.86 -8.46 43.58
CA CYS A 28 -6.72 -9.83 43.11
C CYS A 28 -5.85 -10.68 44.05
N LEU A 29 -4.66 -10.18 44.42
CA LEU A 29 -3.76 -10.88 45.36
C LEU A 29 -4.44 -11.13 46.73
N GLY A 30 -5.17 -10.14 47.24
CA GLY A 30 -5.93 -10.27 48.49
C GLY A 30 -7.06 -11.30 48.38
N LYS A 31 -7.87 -11.23 47.32
CA LYS A 31 -8.99 -12.15 47.06
C LYS A 31 -8.54 -13.61 47.02
N PHE A 32 -7.42 -13.90 46.37
CA PHE A 32 -6.90 -15.26 46.23
C PHE A 32 -5.92 -15.65 47.33
N GLN A 33 -5.64 -14.75 48.29
CA GLN A 33 -4.64 -14.94 49.35
C GLN A 33 -3.27 -15.37 48.79
N ALA A 34 -2.95 -14.88 47.59
CA ALA A 34 -1.81 -15.32 46.79
C ALA A 34 -0.63 -14.36 46.99
N ALA A 35 -0.14 -14.26 48.23
CA ALA A 35 0.94 -13.33 48.57
C ALA A 35 2.18 -13.60 47.67
N PRO A 36 2.68 -12.59 46.95
CA PRO A 36 3.89 -12.73 46.18
C PRO A 36 5.08 -12.98 47.11
N ARG A 37 6.09 -13.69 46.62
CA ARG A 37 7.34 -13.83 47.37
C ARG A 37 8.01 -12.46 47.51
N ALA A 38 8.77 -12.26 48.58
CA ALA A 38 9.45 -11.00 48.85
C ALA A 38 10.41 -10.56 47.71
N ASP A 39 10.97 -11.52 46.97
CA ASP A 39 11.84 -11.30 45.82
C ASP A 39 11.09 -11.03 44.50
N ASN A 40 9.75 -11.12 44.50
CA ASN A 40 8.93 -10.93 43.31
C ASN A 40 8.38 -9.50 43.24
N GLU A 41 9.23 -8.58 42.77
CA GLU A 41 8.87 -7.15 42.60
C GLU A 41 7.79 -6.90 41.55
N LYS A 42 7.58 -7.84 40.61
CA LYS A 42 6.62 -7.74 39.51
C LYS A 42 5.70 -8.96 39.48
N PRO A 43 4.75 -9.07 40.43
CA PRO A 43 3.83 -10.20 40.53
C PRO A 43 2.72 -10.17 39.47
N PHE A 44 2.96 -9.53 38.33
CA PHE A 44 2.02 -9.35 37.22
C PHE A 44 2.79 -9.26 35.89
N GLU A 45 2.10 -9.57 34.80
CA GLU A 45 2.53 -9.38 33.43
C GLU A 45 1.83 -8.14 32.86
N ARG A 46 2.52 -7.39 32.00
CA ARG A 46 1.95 -6.22 31.32
C ARG A 46 1.89 -6.49 29.82
N PHE A 47 0.75 -6.16 29.24
CA PHE A 47 0.50 -6.28 27.81
C PHE A 47 0.29 -4.91 27.21
N VAL A 48 0.84 -4.75 26.01
CA VAL A 48 0.45 -3.71 25.06
C VAL A 48 -0.04 -4.45 23.82
N VAL A 49 -1.31 -4.29 23.49
CA VAL A 49 -1.93 -4.98 22.35
C VAL A 49 -2.35 -3.94 21.32
N HIS A 50 -1.88 -4.10 20.09
CA HIS A 50 -2.19 -3.24 18.94
C HIS A 50 -2.51 -4.15 17.74
N PRO A 51 -3.54 -3.85 16.94
CA PRO A 51 -4.01 -4.73 15.85
C PRO A 51 -3.08 -4.76 14.62
N GLY A 52 -2.04 -3.92 14.61
CA GLY A 52 -1.06 -3.84 13.52
C GLY A 52 -1.31 -2.66 12.58
N ASP A 53 -0.38 -2.45 11.66
CA ASP A 53 -0.49 -1.39 10.65
C ASP A 53 -1.47 -1.85 9.56
N GLY A 54 -2.47 -1.02 9.25
CA GLY A 54 -3.54 -1.35 8.29
C GLY A 54 -4.88 -1.74 8.89
N PHE A 55 -5.01 -1.72 10.24
CA PHE A 55 -6.31 -1.87 10.88
C PHE A 55 -7.21 -0.66 10.58
N ASP A 56 -8.46 -0.93 10.18
CA ASP A 56 -9.44 0.10 9.85
C ASP A 56 -10.09 0.71 11.11
N TRP A 57 -9.48 1.79 11.60
CA TRP A 57 -9.99 2.56 12.74
C TRP A 57 -11.25 3.38 12.43
N SER A 58 -11.75 3.39 11.20
CA SER A 58 -13.04 4.01 10.87
C SER A 58 -14.22 3.03 11.03
N ASN A 59 -13.94 1.73 11.09
CA ASN A 59 -14.94 0.68 11.17
C ASN A 59 -15.23 0.29 12.63
N SER A 60 -16.31 0.83 13.18
CA SER A 60 -16.74 0.57 14.56
C SER A 60 -17.02 -0.90 14.85
N VAL A 61 -17.46 -1.69 13.86
CA VAL A 61 -17.69 -3.13 14.01
C VAL A 61 -16.36 -3.87 14.16
N ALA A 62 -15.37 -3.53 13.33
CA ALA A 62 -14.03 -4.12 13.42
C ALA A 62 -13.36 -3.77 14.76
N ILE A 63 -13.47 -2.51 15.21
CA ILE A 63 -12.99 -2.06 16.52
C ILE A 63 -13.67 -2.84 17.64
N GLY A 64 -15.01 -2.88 17.65
CA GLY A 64 -15.77 -3.58 18.69
C GLY A 64 -15.41 -5.07 18.77
N LYS A 65 -15.20 -5.71 17.61
CA LYS A 65 -14.74 -7.11 17.53
C LYS A 65 -13.34 -7.27 18.12
N TRP A 66 -12.38 -6.44 17.70
CA TRP A 66 -11.01 -6.49 18.21
C TRP A 66 -10.92 -6.29 19.73
N LEU A 67 -11.68 -5.33 20.28
CA LEU A 67 -11.74 -5.08 21.72
C LEU A 67 -12.33 -6.28 22.47
N THR A 68 -13.43 -6.84 21.96
CA THR A 68 -14.11 -8.00 22.56
C THR A 68 -13.20 -9.23 22.54
N ASP A 69 -12.60 -9.53 21.39
CA ASP A 69 -11.73 -10.70 21.23
C ASP A 69 -10.46 -10.57 22.06
N THR A 70 -9.86 -9.37 22.14
CA THR A 70 -8.68 -9.13 22.99
C THR A 70 -8.99 -9.34 24.47
N ARG A 71 -10.13 -8.82 24.92
CA ARG A 71 -10.60 -9.03 26.30
C ARG A 71 -10.85 -10.50 26.58
N GLN A 72 -11.50 -11.21 25.66
CA GLN A 72 -11.79 -12.64 25.80
C GLN A 72 -10.51 -13.47 25.82
N TRP A 73 -9.56 -13.21 24.92
CA TRP A 73 -8.27 -13.89 24.90
C TRP A 73 -7.49 -13.72 26.22
N LEU A 74 -7.43 -12.50 26.77
CA LEU A 74 -6.80 -12.26 28.08
C LEU A 74 -7.51 -13.03 29.20
N GLN A 75 -8.84 -13.06 29.16
CA GLN A 75 -9.67 -13.79 30.10
C GLN A 75 -9.46 -15.30 30.00
N ASP A 76 -9.25 -15.85 28.81
CA ASP A 76 -9.01 -17.27 28.58
C ASP A 76 -7.60 -17.68 29.02
N GLU A 77 -6.59 -16.84 28.74
CA GLU A 77 -5.19 -17.12 29.09
C GLU A 77 -4.90 -16.99 30.59
N TYR A 78 -5.48 -15.98 31.25
CA TYR A 78 -5.16 -15.65 32.64
C TYR A 78 -6.33 -15.88 33.61
N GLY A 79 -7.54 -16.16 33.12
CA GLY A 79 -8.67 -16.46 33.97
C GLY A 79 -8.93 -15.34 34.99
N PRO A 80 -9.09 -15.66 36.29
CA PRO A 80 -9.27 -14.65 37.33
C PRO A 80 -8.03 -13.77 37.58
N GLY A 81 -6.90 -14.10 36.95
CA GLY A 81 -5.69 -13.30 36.95
C GLY A 81 -5.72 -12.14 35.96
N PHE A 82 -6.64 -12.10 34.99
CA PHE A 82 -6.87 -10.90 34.19
C PHE A 82 -7.58 -9.86 35.06
N VAL A 83 -6.94 -8.71 35.31
CA VAL A 83 -7.42 -7.76 36.35
C VAL A 83 -7.66 -6.35 35.83
N TYR A 84 -7.01 -5.96 34.73
CA TYR A 84 -7.06 -4.59 34.22
C TYR A 84 -6.86 -4.58 32.71
N ALA A 85 -7.65 -3.77 32.01
CA ALA A 85 -7.42 -3.37 30.63
C ALA A 85 -8.01 -1.98 30.36
N VAL A 86 -7.23 -1.10 29.74
CA VAL A 86 -7.66 0.22 29.26
C VAL A 86 -7.25 0.38 27.80
N VAL A 87 -8.17 0.92 27.00
CA VAL A 87 -7.93 1.34 25.62
C VAL A 87 -7.45 2.78 25.66
N HIS A 88 -6.27 3.02 25.11
CA HIS A 88 -5.72 4.35 24.87
C HIS A 88 -6.00 4.75 23.43
N VAL A 89 -6.69 5.87 23.25
CA VAL A 89 -6.96 6.48 21.94
C VAL A 89 -6.33 7.87 21.83
N ASP A 90 -5.78 8.37 22.93
CA ASP A 90 -5.14 9.69 23.07
C ASP A 90 -3.65 9.70 22.67
N GLU A 91 -3.15 8.59 22.16
CA GLU A 91 -1.79 8.46 21.62
C GLU A 91 -1.81 8.27 20.11
N LYS A 92 -0.64 8.39 19.47
CA LYS A 92 -0.48 8.31 18.00
C LYS A 92 -1.12 7.06 17.36
N LYS A 93 -1.14 5.94 18.08
CA LYS A 93 -1.73 4.68 17.64
C LYS A 93 -2.60 4.11 18.75
N PRO A 94 -3.92 3.93 18.54
CA PRO A 94 -4.77 3.39 19.59
C PRO A 94 -4.39 1.95 19.95
N HIS A 95 -4.30 1.66 21.25
CA HIS A 95 -3.83 0.35 21.75
C HIS A 95 -4.41 0.03 23.13
N ILE A 96 -4.32 -1.23 23.55
CA ILE A 96 -4.75 -1.67 24.88
C ILE A 96 -3.53 -1.82 25.78
N HIS A 97 -3.59 -1.19 26.95
CA HIS A 97 -2.76 -1.54 28.11
C HIS A 97 -3.52 -2.52 29.00
N ALA A 98 -2.98 -3.73 29.20
CA ALA A 98 -3.58 -4.72 30.10
C ALA A 98 -2.58 -5.26 31.13
N VAL A 99 -3.11 -5.69 32.28
CA VAL A 99 -2.33 -6.28 33.37
C VAL A 99 -2.97 -7.60 33.80
N CYS A 100 -2.14 -8.63 33.90
CA CYS A 100 -2.56 -9.95 34.38
C CYS A 100 -1.65 -10.45 35.50
N VAL A 101 -2.24 -10.95 36.58
CA VAL A 101 -1.54 -11.67 37.66
C VAL A 101 -1.41 -13.14 37.25
N PRO A 102 -0.19 -13.71 37.14
CA PRO A 102 0.02 -15.10 36.73
C PRO A 102 -0.30 -16.08 37.89
N LEU A 103 -1.59 -16.19 38.20
CA LEU A 103 -2.15 -17.04 39.25
C LEU A 103 -2.16 -18.51 38.85
N TYR A 104 -1.59 -19.37 39.68
CA TYR A 104 -1.64 -20.81 39.48
C TYR A 104 -2.00 -21.54 40.78
N LYS A 105 -2.70 -22.66 40.66
CA LYS A 105 -2.98 -23.54 41.80
C LYS A 105 -1.76 -24.41 42.09
N SER A 106 -1.20 -24.27 43.28
CA SER A 106 -0.12 -25.12 43.78
C SER A 106 -0.71 -26.19 44.70
N LYS A 107 -0.72 -27.43 44.23
CA LYS A 107 -1.13 -28.59 45.03
C LYS A 107 0.09 -29.23 45.68
N THR A 108 0.03 -29.39 46.99
CA THR A 108 0.98 -30.18 47.79
C THR A 108 0.20 -31.32 48.44
N LYS A 109 0.90 -32.32 49.00
CA LYS A 109 0.24 -33.43 49.71
C LYS A 109 -0.72 -32.99 50.83
N LYS A 110 -0.53 -31.78 51.39
CA LYS A 110 -1.27 -31.27 52.55
C LYS A 110 -2.24 -30.13 52.25
N ARG A 111 -2.11 -29.43 51.11
CA ARG A 111 -2.92 -28.25 50.77
C ARG A 111 -2.90 -27.93 49.28
N GLU A 112 -3.99 -27.35 48.80
CA GLU A 112 -4.06 -26.62 47.54
C GLU A 112 -4.22 -25.13 47.85
N ALA A 113 -3.41 -24.28 47.21
CA ALA A 113 -3.47 -22.83 47.40
C ALA A 113 -3.12 -22.10 46.10
N TRP A 114 -3.68 -20.91 45.92
CA TRP A 114 -3.29 -20.01 44.84
C TRP A 114 -1.93 -19.39 45.13
N LYS A 115 -1.11 -19.29 44.10
CA LYS A 115 0.21 -18.65 44.13
C LYS A 115 0.41 -17.85 42.85
N VAL A 116 1.38 -16.94 42.89
CA VAL A 116 1.79 -16.13 41.74
C VAL A 116 3.13 -16.62 41.23
N SER A 117 3.22 -16.95 39.94
CA SER A 117 4.50 -17.27 39.30
C SER A 117 4.41 -17.26 37.79
N HIS A 118 5.19 -16.37 37.18
CA HIS A 118 5.44 -16.35 35.73
C HIS A 118 5.94 -17.70 35.19
N LYS A 119 6.74 -18.44 35.96
CA LYS A 119 7.33 -19.71 35.50
C LYS A 119 6.38 -20.91 35.59
N GLN A 120 5.34 -20.82 36.42
CA GLN A 120 4.42 -21.94 36.70
C GLN A 120 3.03 -21.72 36.09
N HIS A 121 2.68 -20.48 35.77
CA HIS A 121 1.40 -20.16 35.14
C HIS A 121 1.26 -20.86 33.78
N PRO A 122 0.09 -21.45 33.45
CA PRO A 122 -0.12 -22.17 32.19
C PRO A 122 0.25 -21.39 30.94
N ALA A 123 -0.05 -20.08 30.90
CA ALA A 123 0.22 -19.22 29.74
C ALA A 123 1.73 -19.01 29.49
N THR A 124 2.55 -19.04 30.54
CA THR A 124 3.96 -18.60 30.52
C THR A 124 4.97 -19.66 31.00
N LYS A 125 4.53 -20.88 31.31
CA LYS A 125 5.41 -21.98 31.72
C LYS A 125 6.25 -22.56 30.57
N GLY A 126 7.51 -22.89 30.86
CA GLY A 126 8.43 -23.56 29.95
C GLY A 126 9.21 -22.64 29.00
N ARG A 127 10.23 -23.18 28.32
CA ARG A 127 11.05 -22.45 27.33
C ARG A 127 10.19 -21.99 26.16
N GLY A 128 10.40 -20.77 25.67
CA GLY A 128 9.65 -20.20 24.53
C GLY A 128 8.17 -19.90 24.81
N SER A 129 7.77 -19.83 26.08
CA SER A 129 6.35 -19.65 26.46
C SER A 129 5.76 -18.33 25.97
N TYR A 130 6.51 -17.22 26.08
CA TYR A 130 6.06 -15.92 25.56
C TYR A 130 5.92 -15.88 24.04
N GLU A 131 6.73 -16.66 23.31
CA GLU A 131 6.55 -16.79 21.85
C GLU A 131 5.23 -17.49 21.54
N ARG A 132 4.97 -18.63 22.20
CA ARG A 132 3.70 -19.34 22.08
C ARG A 132 2.51 -18.49 22.52
N LEU A 133 2.66 -17.67 23.57
CA LEU A 133 1.62 -16.78 24.06
C LEU A 133 1.27 -15.71 23.00
N ARG A 134 2.28 -15.08 22.41
CA ARG A 134 2.06 -14.11 21.32
C ARG A 134 1.45 -14.77 20.08
N ARG A 135 1.79 -16.03 19.77
CA ARG A 135 1.17 -16.77 18.66
C ARG A 135 -0.31 -17.06 18.94
N ARG A 136 -0.65 -17.57 20.12
CA ARG A 136 -2.05 -17.76 20.52
C ARG A 136 -2.85 -16.45 20.52
N CYS A 137 -2.22 -15.32 20.85
CA CYS A 137 -2.83 -14.00 20.70
C CYS A 137 -3.15 -13.69 19.24
N ALA A 138 -2.17 -13.82 18.34
CA ALA A 138 -2.37 -13.60 16.92
C ALA A 138 -3.49 -14.51 16.35
N ASP A 139 -3.44 -15.81 16.68
CA ASP A 139 -4.46 -16.79 16.28
C ASP A 139 -5.87 -16.40 16.80
N ALA A 140 -5.99 -16.03 18.08
CA ALA A 140 -7.26 -15.65 18.70
C ALA A 140 -7.86 -14.36 18.11
N LEU A 141 -6.99 -13.44 17.68
CA LEU A 141 -7.40 -12.16 17.09
C LEU A 141 -7.53 -12.20 15.57
N GLY A 142 -7.18 -13.33 14.93
CA GLY A 142 -7.20 -13.48 13.47
C GLY A 142 -6.12 -12.67 12.76
N PHE A 143 -5.00 -12.38 13.43
CA PHE A 143 -3.84 -11.71 12.84
C PHE A 143 -2.74 -12.71 12.49
N GLU A 144 -1.94 -12.38 11.48
CA GLU A 144 -0.75 -13.16 11.14
C GLU A 144 0.33 -12.95 12.20
N TYR A 145 0.89 -14.05 12.72
CA TYR A 145 2.05 -13.98 13.60
C TYR A 145 3.29 -13.60 12.79
N GLY A 146 3.97 -12.51 13.18
CA GLY A 146 5.22 -12.10 12.54
C GLY A 146 6.34 -13.15 12.67
N GLU A 147 7.52 -12.84 12.09
CA GLU A 147 8.63 -13.79 12.02
C GLU A 147 9.02 -14.38 13.41
N PRO A 148 9.07 -15.72 13.55
CA PRO A 148 9.52 -16.35 14.79
C PRO A 148 10.93 -15.89 15.18
N GLY A 149 11.12 -15.57 16.47
CA GLY A 149 12.43 -15.16 16.97
C GLY A 149 12.85 -13.74 16.58
N ASN A 150 11.96 -12.93 16.02
CA ASN A 150 12.23 -11.52 15.73
C ASN A 150 12.53 -10.76 17.03
N LYS A 151 13.82 -10.61 17.32
CA LYS A 151 14.30 -9.72 18.38
C LYS A 151 14.02 -8.29 17.90
N PRO A 152 13.67 -7.35 18.80
CA PRO A 152 13.56 -5.95 18.42
C PRO A 152 14.81 -5.55 17.65
N ARG A 153 14.62 -4.99 16.44
CA ARG A 153 15.74 -4.47 15.65
C ARG A 153 16.48 -3.46 16.51
N THR A 154 17.81 -3.57 16.52
CA THR A 154 18.64 -2.53 17.14
C THR A 154 18.45 -1.22 16.39
N GLU A 155 18.71 -0.08 17.03
CA GLU A 155 18.58 1.24 16.39
C GLU A 155 19.41 1.31 15.10
N MET A 156 20.62 0.74 15.11
CA MET A 156 21.45 0.66 13.91
C MET A 156 20.81 -0.12 12.77
N GLN A 157 20.16 -1.25 13.07
CA GLN A 157 19.46 -2.03 12.03
C GLN A 157 18.29 -1.23 11.47
N ARG A 158 17.55 -0.53 12.32
CA ARG A 158 16.42 0.31 11.91
C ARG A 158 16.85 1.45 10.99
N LEU A 159 17.93 2.15 11.35
CA LEU A 159 18.54 3.19 10.52
C LEU A 159 19.09 2.64 9.20
N ALA A 160 19.65 1.43 9.21
CA ALA A 160 20.14 0.78 8.00
C ALA A 160 19.00 0.43 7.04
N ASP A 161 17.85 -0.07 7.55
CA ASP A 161 16.68 -0.33 6.72
C ASP A 161 16.10 0.96 6.13
N GLU A 162 16.00 2.02 6.94
CA GLU A 162 15.51 3.32 6.50
C GLU A 162 16.42 3.94 5.43
N ALA A 163 17.74 3.82 5.60
CA ALA A 163 18.71 4.25 4.61
C ALA A 163 18.63 3.41 3.32
N ALA A 164 18.40 2.10 3.43
CA ALA A 164 18.21 1.22 2.28
C ALA A 164 16.92 1.60 1.50
N GLU A 165 15.82 1.85 2.22
CA GLU A 165 14.56 2.27 1.60
C GLU A 165 14.68 3.64 0.94
N ALA A 166 15.29 4.62 1.61
CA ALA A 166 15.55 5.93 1.05
C ALA A 166 16.47 5.86 -0.19
N SER A 167 17.35 4.85 -0.27
CA SER A 167 18.19 4.61 -1.44
C SER A 167 17.39 4.01 -2.58
N ARG A 168 16.50 3.05 -2.31
CA ARG A 168 15.58 2.48 -3.31
C ARG A 168 14.66 3.54 -3.91
N VAL A 169 14.01 4.34 -3.07
CA VAL A 169 13.11 5.42 -3.52
C VAL A 169 13.85 6.42 -4.41
N ARG A 170 15.11 6.76 -4.07
CA ARG A 170 15.95 7.63 -4.90
C ARG A 170 16.29 7.00 -6.25
N ALA A 171 16.67 5.72 -6.26
CA ALA A 171 16.96 4.99 -7.50
C ALA A 171 15.73 4.91 -8.42
N ASP A 172 14.55 4.63 -7.85
CA ASP A 172 13.29 4.59 -8.60
C ASP A 172 12.93 5.96 -9.19
N ALA A 173 13.10 7.04 -8.41
CA ALA A 173 12.87 8.40 -8.89
C ALA A 173 13.82 8.78 -10.04
N GLU A 174 15.10 8.38 -9.95
CA GLU A 174 16.08 8.60 -11.01
C GLU A 174 15.72 7.83 -12.29
N ALA A 175 15.34 6.55 -12.15
CA ALA A 175 14.89 5.72 -13.27
C ALA A 175 13.66 6.32 -13.98
N VAL A 176 12.67 6.79 -13.23
CA VAL A 176 11.49 7.48 -13.79
C VAL A 176 11.90 8.76 -14.53
N SER A 177 12.85 9.52 -13.99
CA SER A 177 13.37 10.75 -14.65
C SER A 177 14.03 10.42 -15.99
N MET A 178 14.88 9.37 -16.03
CA MET A 178 15.55 8.92 -17.26
C MET A 178 14.54 8.45 -18.33
N LEU A 179 13.56 7.63 -17.93
CA LEU A 179 12.51 7.17 -18.84
C LEU A 179 11.68 8.33 -19.40
N THR A 180 11.39 9.33 -18.58
CA THR A 180 10.66 10.53 -19.01
C THR A 180 11.46 11.32 -20.05
N LYS A 181 12.76 11.56 -19.82
CA LYS A 181 13.63 12.25 -20.79
C LYS A 181 13.71 11.50 -22.12
N ALA A 182 13.97 10.19 -22.08
CA ALA A 182 14.02 9.36 -23.28
C ALA A 182 12.70 9.39 -24.08
N ARG A 183 11.56 9.39 -23.38
CA ARG A 183 10.24 9.53 -24.00
C ARG A 183 10.07 10.89 -24.68
N THR A 184 10.47 11.98 -24.04
CA THR A 184 10.39 13.33 -24.61
C THR A 184 11.29 13.47 -25.85
N GLU A 185 12.50 12.93 -25.82
CA GLU A 185 13.41 12.91 -26.97
C GLU A 185 12.82 12.11 -28.14
N ALA A 186 12.29 10.91 -27.88
CA ALA A 186 11.63 10.10 -28.89
C ALA A 186 10.42 10.82 -29.51
N GLN A 187 9.60 11.49 -28.69
CA GLN A 187 8.49 12.32 -29.18
C GLN A 187 8.97 13.48 -30.05
N GLY A 188 10.09 14.12 -29.69
CA GLY A 188 10.74 15.15 -30.48
C GLY A 188 11.16 14.65 -31.86
N ILE A 189 11.83 13.50 -31.92
CA ILE A 189 12.25 12.84 -33.18
C ILE A 189 11.04 12.53 -34.05
N VAL A 190 10.01 11.90 -33.48
CA VAL A 190 8.77 11.56 -34.20
C VAL A 190 8.07 12.82 -34.73
N SER A 191 8.02 13.89 -33.94
CA SER A 191 7.43 15.17 -34.35
C SER A 191 8.18 15.78 -35.53
N GLN A 192 9.51 15.79 -35.49
CA GLN A 192 10.35 16.27 -36.59
C GLN A 192 10.17 15.42 -37.86
N ALA A 193 10.14 14.09 -37.72
CA ALA A 193 9.89 13.18 -38.84
C ALA A 193 8.51 13.44 -39.49
N LYS A 194 7.47 13.61 -38.68
CA LYS A 194 6.13 13.98 -39.16
C LYS A 194 6.12 15.32 -39.89
N LYS A 195 6.84 16.32 -39.38
CA LYS A 195 6.97 17.64 -40.04
C LYS A 195 7.66 17.52 -41.40
N LYS A 196 8.76 16.77 -41.49
CA LYS A 196 9.46 16.50 -42.76
C LYS A 196 8.55 15.77 -43.76
N ALA A 197 7.86 14.72 -43.33
CA ALA A 197 6.92 13.98 -44.16
C ALA A 197 5.78 14.86 -44.71
N ARG A 198 5.20 15.74 -43.87
CA ARG A 198 4.21 16.73 -44.31
C ARG A 198 4.76 17.70 -45.35
N GLY A 199 6.01 18.14 -45.20
CA GLY A 199 6.68 18.99 -46.19
C GLY A 199 6.82 18.30 -47.54
N ILE A 200 7.29 17.05 -47.55
CA ILE A 200 7.40 16.24 -48.77
C ILE A 200 6.04 16.04 -49.42
N LEU A 201 5.00 15.68 -48.65
CA LEU A 201 3.64 15.52 -49.18
C LEU A 201 3.10 16.82 -49.81
N SER A 202 3.38 17.97 -49.20
CA SER A 202 2.99 19.27 -49.77
C SER A 202 3.68 19.54 -51.10
N GLU A 203 4.94 19.15 -51.25
CA GLU A 203 5.70 19.35 -52.49
C GLU A 203 5.20 18.41 -53.60
N ILE A 204 4.93 17.14 -53.26
CA ILE A 204 4.29 16.19 -54.19
C ILE A 204 2.93 16.72 -54.65
N GLU A 205 2.11 17.26 -53.74
CA GLU A 205 0.80 17.82 -54.08
C GLU A 205 0.91 18.96 -55.09
N LYS A 206 1.85 19.90 -54.88
CA LYS A 206 2.10 20.99 -55.83
C LYS A 206 2.49 20.46 -57.21
N ARG A 207 3.42 19.50 -57.28
CA ARG A 207 3.86 18.89 -58.55
C ARG A 207 2.73 18.17 -59.26
N VAL A 208 1.88 17.45 -58.53
CA VAL A 208 0.70 16.77 -59.10
C VAL A 208 -0.31 17.77 -59.67
N VAL A 209 -0.52 18.91 -58.99
CA VAL A 209 -1.36 20.00 -59.51
C VAL A 209 -0.74 20.59 -60.78
N GLN A 210 0.56 20.92 -60.77
CA GLN A 210 1.24 21.47 -61.93
C GLN A 210 1.15 20.55 -63.15
N ILE A 211 1.44 19.24 -63.00
CA ILE A 211 1.34 18.27 -64.10
C ILE A 211 -0.09 18.17 -64.62
N SER A 212 -1.09 18.24 -63.73
CA SER A 212 -2.50 18.26 -64.16
C SER A 212 -2.82 19.48 -65.03
N ASP A 213 -2.32 20.66 -64.66
CA ASP A 213 -2.55 21.91 -65.39
C ASP A 213 -1.79 21.92 -66.73
N GLU A 214 -0.56 21.40 -66.77
CA GLU A 214 0.23 21.22 -68.00
C GLU A 214 -0.47 20.27 -68.99
N LEU A 215 -1.06 19.17 -68.49
CA LEU A 215 -1.82 18.24 -69.31
C LEU A 215 -3.12 18.87 -69.86
N ASP A 216 -3.77 19.76 -69.09
CA ASP A 216 -4.92 20.52 -69.57
C ASP A 216 -4.53 21.49 -70.69
N GLN A 217 -3.43 22.22 -70.51
CA GLN A 217 -2.91 23.12 -71.54
C GLN A 217 -2.52 22.36 -72.81
N ALA A 218 -1.83 21.22 -72.67
CA ALA A 218 -1.45 20.37 -73.80
C ALA A 218 -2.67 19.86 -74.57
N ALA A 219 -3.74 19.45 -73.87
CA ALA A 219 -4.99 19.04 -74.50
C ALA A 219 -5.64 20.19 -75.29
N GLN A 220 -5.73 21.39 -74.69
CA GLN A 220 -6.30 22.58 -75.33
C GLN A 220 -5.51 23.01 -76.57
N ILE A 221 -4.19 22.98 -76.51
CA ILE A 221 -3.33 23.30 -77.66
C ILE A 221 -3.53 22.26 -78.76
N ALA A 222 -3.51 20.97 -78.42
CA ALA A 222 -3.71 19.88 -79.38
C ALA A 222 -5.08 19.96 -80.08
N ASP A 223 -6.14 20.31 -79.36
CA ASP A 223 -7.47 20.56 -79.94
C ASP A 223 -7.44 21.72 -80.94
N ARG A 224 -6.79 22.84 -80.61
CA ARG A 224 -6.69 24.03 -81.48
C ARG A 224 -5.93 23.78 -82.79
N VAL A 225 -4.94 22.89 -82.77
CA VAL A 225 -4.13 22.55 -83.96
C VAL A 225 -4.63 21.29 -84.69
N GLY A 226 -5.81 20.78 -84.35
CA GLY A 226 -6.43 19.64 -85.04
C GLY A 226 -5.83 18.26 -84.71
N MET A 227 -5.01 18.15 -83.66
CA MET A 227 -4.33 16.92 -83.26
C MET A 227 -5.13 16.11 -82.22
N GLN A 228 -6.30 15.59 -82.63
CA GLN A 228 -7.27 14.92 -81.73
C GLN A 228 -6.67 13.75 -80.92
N ALA A 229 -5.82 12.92 -81.53
CA ALA A 229 -5.17 11.81 -80.83
C ALA A 229 -4.26 12.27 -79.67
N ARG A 230 -3.60 13.43 -79.81
CA ARG A 230 -2.75 14.01 -78.75
C ARG A 230 -3.60 14.63 -77.63
N ALA A 231 -4.72 15.26 -77.97
CA ALA A 231 -5.67 15.77 -76.98
C ALA A 231 -6.26 14.64 -76.13
N GLU A 232 -6.65 13.51 -76.76
CA GLU A 232 -7.17 12.35 -76.04
C GLU A 232 -6.10 11.68 -75.16
N ALA A 233 -4.85 11.61 -75.64
CA ALA A 233 -3.73 11.09 -74.84
C ALA A 233 -3.47 11.94 -73.58
N ALA A 234 -3.47 13.27 -73.70
CA ALA A 234 -3.29 14.18 -72.56
C ALA A 234 -4.43 14.04 -71.54
N ARG A 235 -5.69 13.96 -71.99
CA ARG A 235 -6.85 13.71 -71.11
C ARG A 235 -6.78 12.36 -70.41
N LYS A 236 -6.35 11.30 -71.11
CA LYS A 236 -6.13 9.97 -70.52
C LYS A 236 -5.03 10.00 -69.45
N MET A 237 -3.93 10.71 -69.70
CA MET A 237 -2.87 10.88 -68.69
C MET A 237 -3.35 11.65 -67.46
N LYS A 238 -4.15 12.71 -67.65
CA LYS A 238 -4.74 13.46 -66.53
C LYS A 238 -5.67 12.60 -65.68
N ALA A 239 -6.53 11.79 -66.32
CA ALA A 239 -7.42 10.86 -65.63
C ALA A 239 -6.64 9.84 -64.77
N LYS A 240 -5.45 9.40 -65.23
CA LYS A 240 -4.56 8.51 -64.46
C LYS A 240 -3.94 9.19 -63.23
N ILE A 241 -3.71 10.50 -63.27
CA ILE A 241 -3.04 11.24 -62.18
C ILE A 241 -4.03 11.72 -61.10
N ALA A 242 -5.31 11.90 -61.44
CA ALA A 242 -6.34 12.38 -60.51
C ALA A 242 -6.45 11.58 -59.19
N PRO A 243 -6.37 10.23 -59.16
CA PRO A 243 -6.38 9.46 -57.90
C PRO A 243 -5.19 9.78 -56.99
N HIS A 244 -4.02 10.03 -57.56
CA HIS A 244 -2.80 10.35 -56.79
C HIS A 244 -2.92 11.69 -56.08
N ARG A 245 -3.58 12.68 -56.70
CA ARG A 245 -3.89 13.98 -56.07
C ARG A 245 -4.73 13.81 -54.81
N THR A 246 -5.78 12.99 -54.90
CA THR A 246 -6.67 12.70 -53.77
C THR A 246 -5.96 11.93 -52.66
N ALA A 247 -5.12 10.96 -53.01
CA ALA A 247 -4.33 10.19 -52.06
C ALA A 247 -3.35 11.07 -51.25
N VAL A 248 -2.59 11.95 -51.93
CA VAL A 248 -1.62 12.85 -51.29
C VAL A 248 -2.32 13.84 -50.34
N ARG A 249 -3.46 14.40 -50.76
CA ARG A 249 -4.25 15.32 -49.92
C ARG A 249 -4.80 14.63 -48.67
N SER A 250 -5.21 13.37 -48.78
CA SER A 250 -5.67 12.55 -47.64
C SER A 250 -4.55 12.27 -46.64
N MET A 251 -3.38 11.83 -47.14
CA MET A 251 -2.19 11.57 -46.32
C MET A 251 -1.71 12.81 -45.57
N ARG A 252 -1.80 13.99 -46.18
CA ARG A 252 -1.47 15.28 -45.53
C ARG A 252 -2.45 15.65 -44.41
N GLY A 253 -3.73 15.33 -44.59
CA GLY A 253 -4.80 15.61 -43.64
C GLY A 253 -4.86 14.65 -42.44
N GLY A 254 -3.98 13.64 -42.38
CA GLY A 254 -3.93 12.69 -41.27
C GLY A 254 -5.06 11.67 -41.25
N ARG A 255 -5.81 11.51 -42.35
CA ARG A 255 -6.77 10.40 -42.49
C ARG A 255 -6.02 9.15 -42.94
N ASN A 256 -5.91 8.17 -42.05
CA ASN A 256 -5.38 6.85 -42.38
C ASN A 256 -6.23 6.21 -43.49
N PHE A 257 -5.57 5.82 -44.59
CA PHE A 257 -6.12 4.84 -45.53
C PHE A 257 -5.97 3.45 -44.88
N GLY A 258 -6.90 3.06 -44.01
CA GLY A 258 -6.75 1.79 -43.28
C GLY A 258 -7.90 1.37 -42.36
N GLU A 259 -9.11 1.90 -42.55
CA GLU A 259 -10.33 1.27 -42.01
C GLU A 259 -11.25 0.93 -43.19
N ARG A 260 -11.05 -0.28 -43.73
CA ARG A 260 -12.03 -1.06 -44.46
C ARG A 260 -11.80 -2.53 -44.14
#